data_AF-A0A2T2X9Q7-F1
#
_entry.id   AF-A0A2T2X9Q7-F1
#
_cell.length_a   1.000
_cell.length_b   1.000
_cell.length_c   1.000
_cell.angle_alpha   90.00
_cell.angle_beta   90.00
_cell.angle_gamma   90.00
#
_symmetry.space_group_name_H-M   'P 1'
#
loop_
_entity.id
_entity.type
_entity.pdbx_description
1 polymer ?
#
loop_
_entity_poly.entity_id
_entity_poly.type
_entity_poly.pdbx_seq_one_letter_code
_entity_poly.pdbx_strand_id
1 'polypeptide(L)' 'MIKTLLQTRSYPHPEDAHLELVLAELDGATYRPYVVWMHNLSTDSTNHGDYYGTLAEAQAGFEQRYHRVVTRKFHGK' A
#
# COMPACT_ATOMS: atom_id res chain seq x y z
N MET A 1 14.63 -5.64 1.15
CA MET A 1 14.73 -4.49 0.23
C MET A 1 13.67 -4.64 -0.86
N ILE A 2 13.21 -3.56 -1.49
CA ILE A 2 12.31 -3.66 -2.65
C ILE A 2 13.12 -4.19 -3.83
N LYS A 3 12.61 -5.23 -4.49
CA LYS A 3 13.12 -5.69 -5.78
C LYS A 3 12.49 -4.89 -6.92
N THR A 4 11.15 -4.79 -6.90
CA THR A 4 10.37 -4.13 -7.95
C THR A 4 9.22 -3.34 -7.34
N LEU A 5 9.09 -2.06 -7.68
CA LEU A 5 7.88 -1.29 -7.42
C LEU A 5 6.85 -1.60 -8.51
N LEU A 6 5.71 -2.17 -8.14
CA LEU A 6 4.72 -2.63 -9.11
C LEU A 6 3.63 -1.57 -9.35
N GLN A 7 3.14 -0.95 -8.29
CA GLN A 7 2.07 0.03 -8.38
C GLN A 7 2.10 0.99 -7.20
N THR A 8 1.71 2.24 -7.45
CA THR A 8 1.42 3.23 -6.41
C THR A 8 0.09 3.92 -6.70
N ARG A 9 -0.59 4.34 -5.64
CA ARG A 9 -1.77 5.22 -5.71
C ARG A 9 -1.79 6.18 -4.53
N SER A 10 -1.81 7.48 -4.82
CA SER A 10 -1.98 8.52 -3.81
C SER A 10 -3.35 8.43 -3.15
N TYR A 11 -3.43 8.73 -1.86
CA TYR A 11 -4.70 8.80 -1.16
C TYR A 11 -5.50 10.02 -1.71
N PRO A 12 -6.79 9.87 -2.04
CA PRO A 12 -7.55 10.92 -2.72
C PRO A 12 -8.01 12.06 -1.79
N HIS A 13 -7.73 11.97 -0.48
CA HIS A 13 -8.20 12.94 0.51
C HIS A 13 -7.15 14.01 0.76
N PRO A 14 -7.50 15.32 0.75
CA PRO A 14 -6.52 16.40 0.91
C PRO A 14 -5.69 16.32 2.20
N GLU A 15 -6.29 15.88 3.30
CA GLU A 15 -5.61 15.70 4.60
C GLU A 15 -4.54 14.60 4.54
N ASP A 16 -4.74 13.61 3.67
CA ASP A 16 -3.87 12.46 3.46
C ASP A 16 -3.05 12.59 2.16
N ALA A 17 -2.96 13.78 1.55
CA ALA A 17 -2.30 13.96 0.25
C ALA A 17 -0.79 13.61 0.27
N HIS A 18 -0.21 13.52 1.46
CA HIS A 18 1.17 13.08 1.71
C HIS A 18 1.30 11.55 1.82
N LEU A 19 0.20 10.80 1.73
CA LEU A 19 0.16 9.35 1.83
C LEU A 19 -0.09 8.70 0.46
N GLU A 20 0.62 7.62 0.22
CA GLU A 20 0.38 6.74 -0.92
C GLU A 20 0.28 5.28 -0.50
N LEU A 21 -0.54 4.52 -1.21
CA LEU A 21 -0.55 3.06 -1.14
C LEU A 21 0.45 2.53 -2.17
N VAL A 22 1.27 1.59 -1.75
CA VAL A 22 2.31 0.98 -2.58
C VAL A 22 2.09 -0.52 -2.63
N LEU A 23 2.24 -1.10 -3.81
CA LEU A 23 2.41 -2.54 -4.04
C LEU A 23 3.80 -2.78 -4.60
N ALA A 24 4.57 -3.64 -3.95
CA ALA A 24 5.94 -3.97 -4.35
C ALA A 24 6.25 -5.46 -4.22
N GLU A 25 7.22 -5.92 -5.02
CA GLU A 25 7.90 -7.20 -4.85
C GLU A 25 9.18 -6.98 -4.04
N LEU A 26 9.44 -7.86 -3.08
CA LEU A 26 10.57 -7.83 -2.16
C LEU A 26 11.69 -8.75 -2.64
N ASP A 27 12.92 -8.26 -2.49
CA ASP A 27 14.11 -9.05 -2.78
C ASP A 27 14.39 -10.05 -1.65
N GLY A 28 14.76 -11.27 -2.02
CA GLY A 28 15.14 -12.34 -1.09
C GLY A 28 14.01 -12.98 -0.27
N ALA A 29 12.75 -12.56 -0.44
CA ALA A 29 11.61 -13.15 0.26
C ALA A 29 11.05 -14.35 -0.52
N THR A 30 11.03 -15.55 0.09
CA THR A 30 10.60 -16.79 -0.60
C THR A 30 9.15 -17.18 -0.33
N TYR A 31 8.58 -16.82 0.83
CA TYR A 31 7.22 -17.23 1.21
C TYR A 31 6.16 -16.15 0.98
N ARG A 32 6.53 -14.87 1.14
CA ARG A 32 5.63 -13.72 0.92
C ARG A 32 6.39 -12.59 0.21
N PRO A 33 6.65 -12.74 -1.10
CA PRO A 33 7.46 -11.78 -1.83
C PRO A 33 6.72 -10.48 -2.15
N TYR A 34 5.41 -10.40 -1.96
CA TYR A 34 4.65 -9.19 -2.30
C TYR A 34 4.20 -8.47 -1.04
N VAL A 35 4.25 -7.15 -1.06
CA VAL A 35 3.83 -6.31 0.07
C VAL A 35 2.98 -5.14 -0.40
N VAL A 36 1.92 -4.87 0.36
CA VAL A 36 1.12 -3.66 0.25
C VAL A 36 1.34 -2.82 1.51
N TRP A 37 1.90 -1.63 1.37
CA TRP A 37 2.08 -0.72 2.52
C TRP A 37 1.63 0.70 2.21
N MET A 38 1.52 1.48 3.29
CA MET A 38 1.34 2.93 3.19
C MET A 38 2.70 3.60 3.29
N HIS A 39 3.01 4.48 2.34
CA HIS A 39 4.21 5.29 2.34
C HIS A 39 3.83 6.75 2.61
N ASN A 40 4.53 7.36 3.56
CA ASN A 40 4.39 8.77 3.89
C ASN A 40 5.49 9.56 3.20
N LEU A 41 5.10 10.33 2.18
CA LEU A 41 5.97 11.16 1.36
C LEU A 41 6.58 12.34 2.13
N SER A 42 5.95 12.80 3.22
CA SER A 42 6.45 13.92 4.03
C SER A 42 7.61 13.53 4.96
N THR A 43 7.67 12.26 5.35
CA THR A 43 8.66 11.73 6.29
C THR A 43 9.53 10.63 5.68
N ASP A 44 9.31 10.31 4.40
CA ASP A 44 9.96 9.22 3.66
C ASP A 44 9.91 7.88 4.43
N SER A 45 8.75 7.59 5.04
CA SER A 45 8.61 6.46 5.97
C SER A 45 7.51 5.51 5.53
N THR A 46 7.78 4.21 5.58
CA THR A 46 6.80 3.15 5.35
C THR A 46 6.14 2.70 6.65
N ASN A 47 4.81 2.59 6.63
CA ASN A 47 4.01 2.06 7.74
C ASN A 47 3.72 0.56 7.57
N HIS A 48 2.85 0.00 8.43
CA HIS A 48 2.50 -1.42 8.43
C HIS A 48 2.14 -1.94 7.03
N GLY A 49 2.94 -2.90 6.57
CA GLY A 49 2.79 -3.60 5.32
C GLY A 49 2.06 -4.93 5.49
N ASP A 50 1.12 -5.21 4.60
CA ASP A 50 0.46 -6.49 4.45
C ASP A 50 1.25 -7.33 3.44
N TYR A 51 1.64 -8.55 3.81
CA TYR A 51 2.51 -9.41 3.00
C TYR A 51 1.73 -10.58 2.40
N TYR A 52 1.95 -10.88 1.13
CA TYR A 52 1.19 -11.87 0.35
C TYR A 52 2.10 -12.87 -0.35
N GLY A 53 1.61 -14.09 -0.51
CA GLY A 53 2.34 -15.18 -1.18
C GLY A 53 2.34 -15.04 -2.70
N THR A 54 1.29 -14.46 -3.27
CA THR A 54 1.13 -14.33 -4.73
C THR A 54 0.82 -12.90 -5.16
N LEU A 55 1.14 -12.58 -6.42
CA LEU A 55 0.83 -11.27 -7.00
C LEU A 55 -0.68 -11.00 -7.05
N ALA A 56 -1.47 -12.02 -7.35
CA ALA A 56 -2.92 -11.91 -7.44
C ALA A 56 -3.55 -11.54 -6.09
N GLU A 57 -3.12 -12.19 -4.99
CA GLU A 57 -3.56 -11.84 -3.65
C GLU A 57 -3.13 -10.42 -3.26
N ALA A 58 -1.90 -10.03 -3.61
CA ALA A 58 -1.38 -8.70 -3.33
C ALA A 58 -2.15 -7.60 -4.09
N GLN A 59 -2.49 -7.83 -5.36
CA GLN A 59 -3.34 -6.94 -6.15
C GLN A 59 -4.75 -6.82 -5.55
N ALA A 60 -5.36 -7.93 -5.13
CA ALA A 60 -6.66 -7.91 -4.46
C ALA A 60 -6.60 -7.13 -3.13
N GLY A 61 -5.55 -7.34 -2.34
CA GLY A 61 -5.30 -6.60 -1.10
C GLY A 61 -5.09 -5.10 -1.34
N PHE A 62 -4.32 -4.75 -2.37
CA PHE A 62 -4.08 -3.38 -2.80
C PHE A 62 -5.38 -2.67 -3.17
N GLU A 63 -6.21 -3.28 -4.04
CA GLU A 63 -7.50 -2.73 -4.44
C GLU A 63 -8.46 -2.61 -3.26
N GLN A 64 -8.53 -3.62 -2.39
CA GLN A 64 -9.39 -3.58 -1.21
C GLN A 64 -8.97 -2.45 -0.25
N ARG A 65 -7.67 -2.30 0.01
CA ARG A 65 -7.15 -1.27 0.91
C ARG A 65 -7.33 0.12 0.31
N TYR A 66 -7.09 0.30 -0.98
CA TYR A 66 -7.37 1.54 -1.69
C TYR A 66 -8.87 1.88 -1.62
N HIS A 67 -9.75 0.94 -1.94
CA HIS A 67 -11.20 1.13 -1.83
C HIS A 67 -11.60 1.55 -0.41
N ARG A 68 -11.05 0.90 0.64
CA ARG A 68 -11.31 1.31 2.03
C ARG A 68 -10.90 2.75 2.32
N VAL A 69 -9.77 3.21 1.77
CA VAL A 69 -9.31 4.59 1.89
C VAL A 69 -10.29 5.53 1.18
N VAL A 70 -10.63 5.24 -0.08
CA VAL A 70 -11.58 6.06 -0.86
C VAL A 70 -12.95 6.15 -0.17
N THR A 71 -13.45 5.03 0.36
CA THR A 71 -14.77 4.97 1.02
C THR A 71 -14.75 5.44 2.48
N ARG A 72 -13.58 5.73 3.07
CA ARG A 72 -13.47 6.01 4.51
C ARG A 72 -14.05 7.35 4.96
N LYS A 73 -14.60 8.18 4.07
CA LYS A 73 -15.28 9.44 4.47
C LYS A 73 -16.74 9.19 4.85
N PHE A 74 -17.03 9.18 6.17
CA PHE A 74 -18.24 9.74 6.83
C PHE A 74 -18.22 9.70 8.38
N HIS A 75 -17.26 9.06 9.07
CA HIS A 75 -17.25 8.97 10.55
C HIS A 75 -15.97 9.54 11.18
N GLY A 76 -15.80 10.86 11.12
CA GLY A 76 -14.62 11.54 11.65
C GLY A 76 -14.90 12.98 12.06
N LYS A 77 -15.85 13.14 13.00
CA LYS A 77 -16.34 14.36 13.67
C LYS A 77 -17.35 15.22 12.91
#